data_AF-A0A5P9J352-F1
#
_entry.id   AF-A0A5P9J352-F1
#
_cell.length_a   1.000
_cell.length_b   1.000
_cell.length_c   1.000
_cell.angle_alpha   90.00
_cell.angle_beta   90.00
_cell.angle_gamma   90.00
#
_symmetry.space_group_name_H-M   'P 1'
#
loop_
_entity.id
_entity.type
_entity.pdbx_description
1 polymer ?
#
loop_
_entity_poly.entity_id
_entity_poly.type
_entity_poly.pdbx_seq_one_letter_code
_entity_poly.pdbx_strand_id
1 'polypeptide(L)'
;MRTVLVVLITLMFAPQGVADTKKTKTRVWVDAQHTSVCWYEERRYSEGAVIDMFGAPKICARKHPNQDNGALIWRAVDKQGHPVYPEQQGKIRVH
;
A
#
# COMPACT_ATOMS: atom_id res chain seq x y z
N MET A 1 35.79 -4.68 -61.31
CA MET A 1 34.56 -3.88 -61.48
C MET A 1 33.29 -4.70 -61.24
N ARG A 2 33.15 -5.91 -61.81
CA ARG A 2 31.94 -6.74 -61.67
C ARG A 2 31.64 -7.21 -60.23
N THR A 3 32.67 -7.52 -59.44
CA THR A 3 32.54 -7.91 -58.02
C THR A 3 32.18 -6.74 -57.11
N VAL A 4 32.73 -5.55 -57.37
CA VAL A 4 32.45 -4.32 -56.60
C VAL A 4 30.99 -3.89 -56.76
N LEU A 5 30.43 -4.03 -57.98
CA LEU A 5 29.04 -3.70 -58.25
C LEU A 5 28.06 -4.62 -57.51
N VAL A 6 28.38 -5.92 -57.39
CA VAL A 6 27.53 -6.91 -56.70
C VAL A 6 27.50 -6.66 -55.18
N VAL A 7 28.63 -6.26 -54.59
CA VAL A 7 28.70 -5.94 -53.15
C VAL A 7 27.91 -4.67 -52.80
N LEU A 8 27.89 -3.67 -53.69
CA LEU A 8 27.11 -2.44 -53.49
C LEU A 8 25.60 -2.69 -53.55
N ILE A 9 25.15 -3.62 -54.39
CA ILE A 9 23.72 -3.93 -54.55
C ILE A 9 23.18 -4.73 -53.35
N THR A 10 23.97 -5.62 -52.74
CA THR A 10 23.52 -6.41 -51.59
C THR A 10 23.37 -5.59 -50.30
N LEU A 11 24.16 -4.53 -50.14
CA LEU A 11 24.06 -3.61 -48.99
C LEU A 11 22.78 -2.76 -48.99
N MET A 12 22.16 -2.51 -50.16
CA MET A 12 20.92 -1.72 -50.26
C MET A 12 19.65 -2.52 -49.92
N PHE A 13 19.71 -3.84 -49.89
CA PHE A 13 18.56 -4.73 -49.61
C PHE A 13 18.57 -5.29 -48.19
N ALA A 14 19.27 -4.64 -47.24
CA ALA A 14 19.19 -5.04 -45.84
C ALA A 14 17.82 -4.62 -45.25
N PRO A 15 16.99 -5.56 -44.75
CA PRO A 15 15.72 -5.22 -44.14
C PRO A 15 15.95 -4.46 -42.83
N GLN A 16 15.36 -3.27 -42.74
CA GLN A 16 15.42 -2.45 -41.54
C GLN A 16 14.41 -3.02 -40.54
N GLY A 17 14.88 -3.79 -39.58
CA GLY A 17 14.04 -4.33 -38.50
C GLY A 17 13.50 -3.19 -37.64
N VAL A 18 12.19 -2.97 -37.65
CA VAL A 18 11.53 -2.01 -36.75
C VAL A 18 11.23 -2.75 -35.44
N ALA A 19 11.88 -2.34 -34.36
CA ALA A 19 11.59 -2.87 -33.02
C ALA A 19 10.29 -2.21 -32.50
N ASP A 20 9.19 -2.96 -32.49
CA ASP A 20 7.94 -2.54 -31.85
C ASP A 20 8.13 -2.61 -30.33
N THR A 21 8.37 -1.46 -29.69
CA THR A 21 8.41 -1.37 -28.23
C THR A 21 6.98 -1.37 -27.69
N LYS A 22 6.29 -2.50 -27.80
CA LYS A 22 5.02 -2.72 -27.10
C LYS A 22 5.31 -2.65 -25.61
N LYS A 23 4.96 -1.51 -24.98
CA LYS A 23 5.06 -1.33 -23.53
C LYS A 23 4.11 -2.31 -22.85
N THR A 24 4.59 -3.51 -22.58
CA THR A 24 3.90 -4.48 -21.74
C THR A 24 3.77 -3.86 -20.36
N LYS A 25 2.55 -3.47 -19.99
CA LYS A 25 2.25 -3.03 -18.62
C LYS A 25 2.40 -4.23 -17.71
N THR A 26 3.56 -4.37 -17.07
CA THR A 26 3.80 -5.36 -16.04
C THR A 26 2.84 -5.10 -14.88
N ARG A 27 1.88 -6.02 -14.68
CA ARG A 27 0.98 -5.98 -13.53
C ARG A 27 1.66 -6.68 -12.36
N VAL A 28 2.06 -5.92 -11.35
CA VAL A 28 2.58 -6.46 -10.10
C VAL A 28 1.39 -6.79 -9.21
N TRP A 29 1.25 -8.07 -8.85
CA TRP A 29 0.28 -8.53 -7.87
C TRP A 29 0.99 -8.55 -6.52
N VAL A 30 0.60 -7.65 -5.62
CA VAL A 30 1.11 -7.66 -4.24
C VAL A 30 0.19 -8.59 -3.47
N ASP A 31 0.71 -9.74 -3.05
CA ASP A 31 0.04 -10.63 -2.10
C ASP A 31 0.13 -9.98 -0.71
N ALA A 32 -0.71 -8.98 -0.49
CA ALA A 32 -0.74 -8.23 0.76
C ALA A 32 -1.49 -9.08 1.78
N GLN A 33 -0.74 -9.89 2.54
CA GLN A 33 -1.24 -10.40 3.81
C GLN A 33 -1.54 -9.19 4.70
N HIS A 34 -2.79 -8.75 4.67
CA HIS A 34 -3.23 -7.46 5.19
C HIS A 34 -3.36 -7.56 6.71
N THR A 35 -2.22 -7.64 7.40
CA THR A 35 -2.17 -7.53 8.85
C THR A 35 -2.56 -6.10 9.23
N SER A 36 -3.63 -5.96 10.01
CA SER A 36 -4.04 -4.65 10.52
C SER A 36 -2.93 -4.09 11.41
N VAL A 37 -2.44 -2.89 11.10
CA VAL A 37 -1.37 -2.21 11.83
C VAL A 37 -1.69 -0.73 11.93
N CYS A 38 -1.12 -0.05 12.91
CA CYS A 38 -1.08 1.41 12.90
C CYS A 38 0.22 1.88 12.23
N TRP A 39 0.12 2.94 11.43
CA TRP A 39 1.27 3.56 10.78
C TRP A 39 1.62 4.88 11.48
N TYR A 40 2.92 5.10 11.71
CA TYR A 40 3.45 6.39 12.15
C TYR A 40 4.92 6.49 11.78
N GLU A 41 5.35 7.62 11.21
CA GLU A 41 6.74 7.86 10.79
C GLU A 41 7.35 6.70 9.97
N GLU A 42 6.62 6.23 8.95
CA GLU A 42 7.03 5.12 8.07
C GLU A 42 7.22 3.76 8.79
N ARG A 43 6.84 3.67 10.07
CA ARG A 43 6.89 2.45 10.87
C ARG A 43 5.50 1.87 11.07
N ARG A 44 5.46 0.54 11.12
CA ARG A 44 4.27 -0.26 11.44
C ARG A 44 4.28 -0.67 12.91
N TYR A 45 3.12 -0.57 13.54
CA TYR A 45 2.92 -0.89 14.95
C TYR A 45 1.80 -1.91 15.10
N SER A 46 2.01 -2.90 15.97
CA SER A 46 1.01 -3.91 16.32
C SER A 46 -0.02 -3.37 17.31
N GLU A 47 -1.11 -4.11 17.49
CA GLU A 47 -2.08 -3.85 18.56
C GLU A 47 -1.37 -3.79 19.93
N GLY A 48 -1.78 -2.83 20.76
CA GLY A 48 -1.21 -2.57 22.09
C GLY A 48 0.01 -1.66 22.11
N ALA A 49 0.63 -1.34 20.96
CA ALA A 49 1.76 -0.42 20.93
C ALA A 49 1.35 0.99 21.40
N VAL A 50 2.16 1.60 22.26
CA VAL A 50 1.96 2.98 22.76
C VAL A 50 3.08 3.88 22.26
N ILE A 51 2.72 5.03 21.69
CA ILE A 51 3.67 6.05 21.22
C ILE A 51 3.24 7.44 21.72
N ASP A 52 4.18 8.37 21.82
CA ASP A 52 3.84 9.79 21.94
C ASP A 52 3.60 10.35 20.54
N MET A 53 2.40 10.87 20.29
CA MET A 53 2.05 11.52 19.03
C MET A 53 1.47 12.90 19.34
N PHE A 54 2.18 13.94 18.90
CA PHE A 54 1.81 15.34 19.14
C PHE A 54 1.73 15.72 20.64
N GLY A 55 2.63 15.17 21.47
CA GLY A 55 2.68 15.49 22.91
C GLY A 55 1.60 14.80 23.74
N ALA A 56 1.00 13.74 23.21
CA ALA A 56 0.00 12.94 23.91
C ALA A 56 0.18 11.45 23.61
N PRO A 57 0.06 10.57 24.62
CA PRO A 57 0.15 9.14 24.41
C PRO A 57 -1.01 8.66 23.53
N LYS A 58 -0.67 7.86 22.52
CA LYS A 58 -1.61 7.14 21.66
C LYS A 58 -1.31 5.66 21.74
N ILE A 59 -2.38 4.85 21.75
CA ILE A 59 -2.29 3.39 21.67
C ILE A 59 -2.83 2.91 20.34
N CYS A 60 -2.14 1.96 19.71
CA CYS A 60 -2.64 1.26 18.54
C CYS A 60 -3.68 0.23 18.98
N ALA A 61 -4.94 0.48 18.69
CA ALA A 61 -6.04 -0.36 19.14
C ALA A 61 -7.13 -0.45 18.09
N ARG A 62 -8.04 -1.41 18.25
CA ARG A 62 -9.14 -1.65 17.30
C ARG A 62 -10.00 -0.41 17.08
N LYS A 63 -10.50 -0.24 15.86
CA LYS A 63 -11.49 0.79 15.54
C LYS A 63 -12.83 0.50 16.22
N HIS A 64 -13.19 -0.76 16.41
CA HIS A 64 -14.38 -1.14 17.16
C HIS A 64 -13.99 -2.25 18.15
N PRO A 65 -14.29 -2.08 19.46
CA PRO A 65 -13.83 -3.03 20.47
C PRO A 65 -14.46 -4.42 20.30
N ASN A 66 -15.61 -4.49 19.63
CA ASN A 66 -16.35 -5.72 19.34
C ASN A 66 -15.96 -6.42 18.04
N GLN A 67 -14.90 -5.98 17.34
CA GLN A 67 -14.43 -6.60 16.10
C GLN A 67 -13.03 -7.19 16.29
N ASP A 68 -12.95 -8.53 16.42
CA ASP A 68 -11.68 -9.22 16.67
C ASP A 68 -10.67 -9.13 15.53
N ASN A 69 -11.14 -8.99 14.30
CA ASN A 69 -10.35 -8.81 13.09
C ASN A 69 -10.53 -7.40 12.49
N GLY A 70 -10.96 -6.44 13.31
CA GLY A 70 -11.18 -5.06 12.88
C GLY A 70 -9.89 -4.31 12.58
N ALA A 71 -9.99 -3.23 11.81
CA ALA A 71 -8.86 -2.34 11.55
C ALA A 71 -8.31 -1.72 12.86
N LEU A 72 -7.00 -1.56 12.95
CA LEU A 72 -6.34 -0.83 14.04
C LEU A 72 -6.20 0.65 13.70
N ILE A 73 -6.36 1.52 14.70
CA ILE A 73 -6.17 2.96 14.62
C ILE A 73 -5.48 3.49 15.88
N TRP A 74 -4.88 4.67 15.77
CA TRP A 74 -4.38 5.39 16.94
C TRP A 74 -5.54 5.93 17.78
N ARG A 75 -5.57 5.55 19.06
CA ARG A 75 -6.56 6.01 20.05
C ARG A 75 -5.90 6.77 21.17
N ALA A 76 -6.67 7.68 21.78
CA ALA A 76 -6.28 8.27 23.06
C ALA A 76 -6.20 7.18 24.14
N VAL A 77 -5.33 7.42 25.11
CA VAL A 77 -5.10 6.54 26.25
C VAL A 77 -5.73 7.16 27.50
N ASP A 78 -6.43 6.36 28.30
CA ASP A 78 -6.94 6.80 29.61
C ASP A 78 -5.85 6.79 30.70
N LYS A 79 -6.22 7.10 31.93
CA LYS A 79 -5.27 7.14 33.06
C LYS A 79 -4.72 5.75 33.43
N GLN A 80 -5.38 4.68 33.00
CA GLN A 80 -5.05 3.30 33.27
C GLN A 80 -4.23 2.66 32.14
N GLY A 81 -4.01 3.37 31.03
CA GLY A 81 -3.28 2.84 29.88
C GLY A 81 -4.17 2.18 28.83
N HIS A 82 -5.51 2.27 28.96
CA HIS A 82 -6.43 1.63 28.03
C HIS A 82 -6.88 2.56 26.89
N PRO A 83 -7.23 2.01 25.72
CA PRO A 83 -7.79 2.79 24.63
C PRO A 83 -9.15 3.39 24.97
N VAL A 84 -9.31 4.69 24.74
CA VAL A 84 -10.60 5.37 24.89
C VAL A 84 -11.46 5.16 23.63
N TYR A 85 -12.68 4.67 23.84
CA TYR A 85 -13.69 4.50 22.79
C TYR A 85 -14.80 5.54 22.94
N PRO A 86 -15.30 6.14 21.84
CA PRO A 86 -16.46 7.01 21.92
C PRO A 86 -17.67 6.20 22.38
N GLU A 87 -18.48 6.78 23.27
CA GLU A 87 -19.77 6.20 23.62
C GLU A 87 -20.65 6.14 22.37
N GLN A 88 -21.35 5.01 22.18
CA GLN A 88 -22.31 4.89 21.10
C GLN A 88 -23.48 5.85 21.38
N GLN A 89 -23.60 6.91 20.58
CA GLN A 89 -24.78 7.76 20.63
C GLN A 89 -26.02 6.93 20.28
N GLY A 90 -27.05 7.04 21.12
CA GLY A 90 -28.20 6.13 21.18
C GLY A 90 -28.84 5.84 19.82
N LYS A 91 -29.26 4.58 19.64
CA LYS A 91 -29.99 4.14 18.45
C LYS A 91 -31.19 5.06 18.21
N ILE A 92 -31.28 5.62 17.01
CA ILE A 92 -32.52 6.22 16.52
C ILE A 92 -33.57 5.10 16.48
N ARG A 93 -34.60 5.18 17.32
CA ARG A 93 -35.76 4.28 17.26
C ARG A 93 -36.77 4.92 16.32
N VAL A 94 -37.05 4.27 15.19
CA VAL A 94 -38.19 4.61 14.33
C VAL A 94 -39.38 3.83 14.88
N HIS A 95 -40.43 4.54 15.29
CA HIS A 95 -41.72 4.00 15.69
C HIS A 95 -42.68 4.00 14.51
#